data_AF-A0A364NZW2-F1
#
_entry.id   AF-A0A364NZW2-F1
#
_cell.length_a   1.000
_cell.length_b   1.000
_cell.length_c   1.000
_cell.angle_alpha   90.00
_cell.angle_beta   90.00
_cell.angle_gamma   90.00
#
_symmetry.space_group_name_H-M   'P 1'
#
loop_
_entity.id
_entity.type
_entity.pdbx_description
1 polymer ?
#
loop_
_entity_poly.entity_id
_entity_poly.type
_entity_poly.pdbx_seq_one_letter_code
_entity_poly.pdbx_strand_id
1 'polypeptide(L)'
;MDITPVIPAGRQLIKGYGDHGFTISAVRWEGSVLVFPDRTLSWSVGDLSEVTEASLAPVVEAAPELLLLGCGATLVPPSRELRAFLRGAGVKLEVMDTGAACRTFNVLLAEDRRVAAALIAV
;
A
#
# COMPACT_ATOMS: atom_id res chain seq x y z
N MET A 1 23.04 4.14 -18.65
CA MET A 1 21.86 4.99 -18.89
C MET A 1 20.95 4.79 -17.71
N ASP A 2 21.00 5.71 -16.74
CA ASP A 2 20.06 5.70 -15.61
C ASP A 2 18.74 6.28 -16.11
N ILE A 3 17.84 5.40 -16.55
CA ILE A 3 16.45 5.78 -16.81
C ILE A 3 15.75 5.73 -15.47
N THR A 4 15.93 6.78 -14.65
CA THR A 4 15.02 7.00 -13.52
C THR A 4 13.67 7.39 -14.12
N PRO A 5 12.61 6.59 -13.92
CA PRO A 5 11.30 6.93 -14.46
C PRO A 5 10.86 8.30 -13.92
N VAL A 6 10.44 9.18 -14.84
CA VAL A 6 9.93 10.52 -14.50
C VAL A 6 8.50 10.34 -13.98
N ILE A 7 8.33 10.39 -12.67
CA ILE A 7 7.02 10.29 -12.03
C ILE A 7 6.35 11.67 -12.11
N PRO A 8 5.11 11.79 -12.65
CA PRO A 8 4.38 13.05 -12.71
C PRO A 8 4.24 13.73 -11.34
N ALA A 9 4.28 15.06 -11.33
CA ALA A 9 4.06 15.84 -10.10
C ALA A 9 2.71 15.49 -9.46
N GLY A 10 2.67 15.43 -8.12
CA GLY A 10 1.47 15.08 -7.35
C GLY A 10 1.28 13.59 -7.06
N ARG A 11 2.16 12.72 -7.57
CA ARG A 11 2.14 11.29 -7.26
C ARG A 11 2.75 10.99 -5.87
N GLN A 12 2.25 9.98 -5.18
CA GLN A 12 2.73 9.57 -3.86
C GLN A 12 3.94 8.62 -3.93
N LEU A 13 5.14 9.15 -4.12
CA LEU A 13 6.35 8.33 -4.22
C LEU A 13 6.85 7.92 -2.82
N ILE A 14 6.95 6.62 -2.57
CA ILE A 14 7.51 6.09 -1.33
C ILE A 14 9.05 6.15 -1.42
N LYS A 15 9.69 7.01 -0.63
CA LYS A 15 11.14 7.23 -0.63
C LYS A 15 11.88 6.41 0.43
N GLY A 16 11.19 6.01 1.49
CA GLY A 16 11.77 5.24 2.58
C GLY A 16 10.72 4.68 3.54
N TYR A 17 11.13 3.68 4.31
CA TYR A 17 10.36 3.04 5.37
C TYR A 17 11.30 2.67 6.53
N GLY A 18 10.74 2.43 7.71
CA GLY A 18 11.49 2.13 8.94
C GLY A 18 11.24 3.17 10.02
N ASP A 19 11.77 2.94 11.22
CA ASP A 19 11.50 3.74 12.42
C ASP A 19 9.99 3.92 12.65
N HIS A 20 9.22 2.82 12.52
CA HIS A 20 7.77 2.81 12.69
C HIS A 20 7.01 3.76 11.75
N GLY A 21 7.49 3.98 10.53
CA GLY A 21 6.80 4.85 9.58
C GLY A 21 7.38 4.87 8.17
N PHE A 22 6.95 5.85 7.39
CA PHE A 22 7.23 5.98 5.97
C PHE A 22 7.55 7.41 5.57
N THR A 23 8.40 7.58 4.56
CA THR A 23 8.66 8.89 3.94
C THR A 23 8.09 8.89 2.53
N ILE A 24 7.04 9.67 2.29
CA ILE A 24 6.26 9.67 1.05
C ILE A 24 6.17 11.09 0.51
N SER A 25 6.66 11.32 -0.71
CA SER A 25 6.65 12.64 -1.38
C SER A 25 7.11 13.81 -0.48
N ALA A 26 8.18 13.59 0.29
CA ALA A 26 8.80 14.51 1.27
C ALA A 26 8.04 14.73 2.59
N VAL A 27 6.94 14.01 2.82
CA VAL A 27 6.20 13.98 4.10
C VAL A 27 6.58 12.73 4.88
N ARG A 28 6.84 12.90 6.18
CA ARG A 28 7.00 11.77 7.12
C ARG A 28 5.62 11.37 7.64
N TRP A 29 5.32 10.09 7.54
CA TRP A 29 4.14 9.46 8.10
C TRP A 29 4.57 8.52 9.21
N GLU A 30 4.00 8.69 10.39
CA GLU A 30 4.18 7.78 11.52
C GLU A 30 3.07 6.74 11.52
N GLY A 31 3.44 5.49 11.79
CA GLY A 31 2.55 4.34 11.75
C GLY A 31 2.23 3.85 10.34
N SER A 32 1.26 2.96 10.28
CA SER A 32 0.80 2.32 9.04
C SER A 32 0.02 3.29 8.17
N VAL A 33 0.06 3.06 6.85
CA VAL A 33 -0.54 3.97 5.87
C VAL A 33 -1.26 3.23 4.74
N LEU A 34 -2.28 3.89 4.19
CA LEU A 34 -2.84 3.56 2.87
C LEU A 34 -2.30 4.57 1.86
N VAL A 35 -1.63 4.08 0.83
CA VAL A 35 -1.02 4.89 -0.23
C VAL A 35 -1.77 4.66 -1.54
N PHE A 36 -2.26 5.75 -2.10
CA PHE A 36 -2.90 5.81 -3.42
C PHE A 36 -2.02 6.61 -4.38
N PRO A 37 -2.26 6.58 -5.69
CA PRO A 37 -1.44 7.33 -6.63
C PRO A 37 -1.42 8.83 -6.35
N ASP A 38 -2.54 9.38 -5.89
CA ASP A 38 -2.79 10.82 -5.68
C ASP A 38 -2.68 11.27 -4.21
N ARG A 39 -2.92 10.38 -3.24
CA ARG A 39 -2.97 10.74 -1.81
C ARG A 39 -2.50 9.62 -0.89
N THR A 40 -2.12 9.98 0.32
CA THR A 40 -1.79 9.03 1.40
C THR A 40 -2.71 9.29 2.58
N LEU A 41 -3.15 8.23 3.25
CA LEU A 41 -3.97 8.28 4.47
C LEU A 41 -3.27 7.52 5.60
N SER A 42 -3.42 8.00 6.83
CA SER A 42 -3.08 7.21 8.01
C SER A 42 -3.98 5.98 8.11
N TRP A 43 -3.41 4.87 8.54
CA TRP A 43 -4.11 3.60 8.68
C TRP A 43 -3.94 3.05 10.09
N SER A 44 -5.04 2.97 10.83
CA SER A 44 -5.05 2.57 12.24
C SER A 44 -4.98 1.04 12.41
N VAL A 45 -3.89 0.44 11.94
CA VAL A 45 -3.60 -1.00 12.01
C VAL A 45 -2.14 -1.19 12.40
N GLY A 46 -1.89 -1.94 13.47
CA GLY A 46 -0.54 -2.29 13.93
C GLY A 46 0.02 -3.56 13.32
N ASP A 47 -0.85 -4.53 13.00
CA ASP A 47 -0.45 -5.81 12.41
C ASP A 47 -1.55 -6.41 11.51
N LEU A 48 -1.22 -7.51 10.80
CA LEU A 48 -2.13 -8.11 9.83
C LEU A 48 -3.44 -8.62 10.44
N SER A 49 -3.46 -9.00 11.71
CA SER A 49 -4.66 -9.52 12.39
C SER A 49 -5.72 -8.44 12.63
N GLU A 50 -5.31 -7.17 12.66
CA GLU A 50 -6.19 -6.01 12.79
C GLU A 50 -6.77 -5.56 11.43
N VAL A 51 -6.32 -6.16 10.32
CA VAL A 51 -6.81 -5.82 8.98
C VAL A 51 -8.21 -6.38 8.78
N THR A 52 -9.17 -5.46 8.69
CA THR A 52 -10.60 -5.74 8.50
C THR A 52 -11.13 -5.09 7.22
N GLU A 53 -12.33 -5.51 6.81
CA GLU A 53 -13.06 -4.88 5.70
C GLU A 53 -13.25 -3.38 5.93
N ALA A 54 -13.61 -2.99 7.16
CA ALA A 54 -13.77 -1.59 7.53
C ALA A 54 -12.45 -0.81 7.44
N SER A 55 -11.33 -1.42 7.87
CA SER A 55 -10.01 -0.79 7.77
C SER A 55 -9.55 -0.58 6.31
N LEU A 56 -10.09 -1.37 5.37
CA LEU A 56 -9.81 -1.28 3.93
C LEU A 56 -10.92 -0.61 3.12
N ALA A 57 -11.97 -0.06 3.77
CA ALA A 57 -13.04 0.64 3.07
C ALA A 57 -12.51 1.78 2.16
N PRO A 58 -11.54 2.62 2.57
CA PRO A 58 -10.97 3.64 1.69
C PRO A 58 -10.29 3.08 0.44
N VAL A 59 -9.78 1.84 0.52
CA VAL A 59 -9.17 1.16 -0.63
C VAL A 59 -10.25 0.76 -1.63
N VAL A 60 -11.35 0.17 -1.14
CA VAL A 60 -12.47 -0.23 -2.01
C VAL A 60 -13.12 0.99 -2.66
N GLU A 61 -13.29 2.08 -1.92
CA GLU A 61 -13.79 3.35 -2.46
C GLU A 61 -12.92 3.93 -3.58
N ALA A 62 -11.60 3.78 -3.47
CA ALA A 62 -10.66 4.21 -4.50
C ALA A 62 -10.64 3.29 -5.74
N ALA A 63 -11.26 2.10 -5.65
CA ALA A 63 -11.40 1.11 -6.72
C ALA A 63 -10.11 0.82 -7.53
N PRO A 64 -8.97 0.50 -6.88
CA PRO A 64 -7.76 0.09 -7.57
C PRO A 64 -7.95 -1.29 -8.22
N GLU A 65 -7.19 -1.58 -9.27
CA GLU A 65 -7.12 -2.93 -9.84
C GLU A 65 -6.33 -3.88 -8.95
N LEU A 66 -5.33 -3.35 -8.23
CA LEU A 66 -4.40 -4.11 -7.41
C LEU A 66 -4.15 -3.39 -6.07
N LEU A 67 -4.31 -4.14 -4.98
CA LEU A 67 -3.86 -3.78 -3.65
C LEU A 67 -2.61 -4.58 -3.29
N LEU A 68 -1.52 -3.87 -3.00
CA LEU A 68 -0.33 -4.42 -2.38
C LEU A 68 -0.47 -4.31 -0.85
N LEU A 69 -0.48 -5.44 -0.15
CA LEU A 69 -0.53 -5.48 1.31
C LEU A 69 0.87 -5.80 1.86
N GLY A 70 1.54 -4.78 2.39
CA GLY A 70 2.82 -4.88 3.08
C GLY A 70 2.60 -5.26 4.54
N CYS A 71 2.83 -6.53 4.89
CA CYS A 71 2.51 -7.11 6.19
C CYS A 71 3.64 -7.03 7.24
N GLY A 72 4.59 -6.11 7.05
CA GLY A 72 5.78 -6.02 7.88
C GLY A 72 6.84 -7.05 7.51
N ALA A 73 7.52 -7.62 8.50
CA ALA A 73 8.61 -8.59 8.30
C ALA A 73 8.15 -10.05 8.19
N THR A 74 6.93 -10.37 8.66
CA THR A 74 6.42 -11.74 8.69
C THR A 74 5.20 -11.89 7.80
N LEU A 75 5.33 -12.74 6.79
CA LEU A 75 4.26 -13.10 5.89
C LEU A 75 3.26 -14.06 6.56
N VAL A 76 2.16 -13.49 7.04
CA VAL A 76 0.98 -14.26 7.45
C VAL A 76 -0.05 -14.20 6.32
N PRO A 77 -0.74 -15.31 5.98
CA PRO A 77 -1.82 -15.26 5.00
C PRO A 77 -3.01 -14.43 5.53
N PRO A 78 -3.54 -13.47 4.74
CA PRO A 78 -4.80 -12.82 5.08
C PRO A 78 -5.95 -13.82 5.14
N SER A 79 -6.95 -13.50 5.98
CA SER A 79 -8.16 -14.30 6.14
C SER A 79 -8.88 -14.53 4.81
N ARG A 80 -9.64 -15.62 4.72
CA ARG A 80 -10.40 -15.97 3.52
C ARG A 80 -11.49 -14.93 3.27
N GLU A 81 -12.06 -14.40 4.34
CA GLU A 81 -13.10 -13.38 4.37
C GLU A 81 -12.59 -12.08 3.75
N LEU A 82 -11.41 -11.60 4.17
CA LEU A 82 -10.79 -10.40 3.60
C LEU A 82 -10.49 -10.56 2.10
N ARG A 83 -9.99 -11.75 1.71
CA ARG A 83 -9.74 -12.07 0.29
C ARG A 83 -11.03 -12.10 -0.53
N ALA A 84 -12.13 -12.60 0.04
CA ALA A 84 -13.42 -12.63 -0.62
C ALA A 84 -14.01 -11.22 -0.76
N PHE A 85 -13.92 -10.40 0.28
CA PHE A 85 -14.33 -8.99 0.28
C PHE A 85 -13.66 -8.20 -0.83
N LEU A 86 -12.33 -8.21 -0.89
CA LEU A 86 -11.57 -7.47 -1.93
C LEU A 86 -11.88 -8.00 -3.33
N ARG A 87 -12.00 -9.32 -3.50
CA ARG A 87 -12.39 -9.92 -4.77
C ARG A 87 -13.79 -9.50 -5.21
N GLY A 88 -14.75 -9.43 -4.28
CA GLY A 88 -16.11 -8.95 -4.54
C GLY A 88 -16.14 -7.49 -4.98
N ALA A 89 -15.18 -6.69 -4.52
CA ALA A 89 -14.96 -5.31 -4.96
C ALA A 89 -14.15 -5.19 -6.28
N GLY A 90 -13.76 -6.31 -6.91
CA GLY A 90 -12.93 -6.30 -8.12
C GLY A 90 -11.45 -5.95 -7.88
N VAL A 91 -11.00 -5.95 -6.63
CA VAL A 91 -9.63 -5.61 -6.25
C VAL A 91 -8.78 -6.89 -6.13
N LYS A 92 -7.71 -7.00 -6.92
CA LYS A 92 -6.73 -8.08 -6.76
C LYS A 92 -5.88 -7.79 -5.52
N LEU A 93 -5.66 -8.79 -4.67
CA LEU A 93 -4.78 -8.69 -3.49
C LEU A 93 -3.46 -9.42 -3.73
N GLU A 94 -2.34 -8.72 -3.51
CA GLU A 94 -1.01 -9.31 -3.40
C GLU A 94 -0.39 -8.98 -2.04
N VAL A 95 0.13 -10.00 -1.37
CA VAL A 95 0.67 -9.88 0.00
C VAL A 95 2.17 -10.10 -0.08
N MET A 96 2.94 -9.19 0.52
CA MET A 96 4.40 -9.23 0.54
C MET A 96 4.92 -8.54 1.80
N ASP A 97 6.24 -8.58 2.02
CA ASP A 97 6.86 -7.76 3.07
C ASP A 97 6.69 -6.26 2.77
N THR A 98 6.72 -5.42 3.82
CA THR A 98 6.52 -3.97 3.66
C THR A 98 7.52 -3.33 2.70
N GLY A 99 8.78 -3.77 2.71
CA GLY A 99 9.82 -3.22 1.82
C GLY A 99 9.56 -3.57 0.35
N ALA A 100 9.16 -4.81 0.06
CA ALA A 100 8.75 -5.23 -1.27
C ALA A 100 7.50 -4.47 -1.73
N ALA A 101 6.49 -4.29 -0.88
CA ALA A 101 5.29 -3.54 -1.21
C ALA A 101 5.62 -2.09 -1.61
N CYS A 102 6.52 -1.43 -0.88
CA CYS A 102 6.97 -0.07 -1.20
C CYS A 102 7.62 0.01 -2.60
N ARG A 103 8.53 -0.92 -2.91
CA ARG A 103 9.22 -0.93 -4.22
C ARG A 103 8.26 -1.24 -5.36
N THR A 104 7.43 -2.27 -5.20
CA THR A 104 6.45 -2.68 -6.21
C THR A 104 5.43 -1.58 -6.47
N PHE A 105 4.95 -0.89 -5.42
CA PHE A 105 4.06 0.25 -5.57
C PHE A 105 4.68 1.33 -6.46
N ASN A 106 5.93 1.72 -6.20
CA ASN A 106 6.60 2.76 -6.99
C ASN A 106 6.77 2.38 -8.47
N VAL A 107 7.05 1.11 -8.77
CA VAL A 107 7.15 0.61 -10.15
C VAL A 107 5.78 0.72 -10.84
N LEU A 108 4.73 0.18 -10.21
CA LEU A 108 3.38 0.22 -10.77
C LEU A 108 2.82 1.65 -10.89
N LEU A 109 3.20 2.53 -9.96
CA LEU A 109 2.87 3.95 -10.00
C LEU A 109 3.49 4.64 -11.23
N ALA A 110 4.74 4.28 -11.58
CA ALA A 110 5.44 4.78 -12.75
C ALA A 110 4.88 4.21 -14.07
N GLU A 111 4.32 3.00 -14.04
CA GLU A 111 3.60 2.38 -15.17
C GLU A 111 2.16 2.92 -15.35
N ASP A 112 1.75 3.91 -14.56
CA ASP A 112 0.39 4.46 -14.54
C ASP A 112 -0.72 3.42 -14.28
N ARG A 113 -0.39 2.39 -13.50
CA ARG A 113 -1.35 1.35 -13.10
C ARG A 113 -2.26 1.87 -11.98
N ARG A 114 -3.51 1.41 -11.97
CA ARG A 114 -4.46 1.65 -10.87
C ARG A 114 -4.11 0.77 -9.67
N VAL A 115 -3.11 1.19 -8.90
CA VAL A 115 -2.59 0.45 -7.73
C VAL A 115 -2.85 1.23 -6.44
N ALA A 116 -3.10 0.52 -5.35
CA ALA A 116 -3.01 1.03 -3.98
C ALA A 116 -2.05 0.16 -3.16
N ALA A 117 -1.49 0.72 -2.09
CA ALA A 117 -0.71 -0.04 -1.11
C ALA A 117 -1.26 0.19 0.30
N ALA A 118 -1.46 -0.90 1.05
CA ALA A 118 -1.70 -0.87 2.49
C ALA A 118 -0.42 -1.36 3.17
N LEU A 119 0.24 -0.47 3.92
CA LEU A 119 1.59 -0.70 4.43
C LEU A 119 1.60 -0.67 5.94
N ILE A 120 1.97 -1.79 6.55
CA ILE A 120 2.17 -1.90 7.99
C ILE A 120 3.57 -1.41 8.34
N ALA A 121 3.66 -0.47 9.27
CA ALA A 121 4.92 0.07 9.75
C ALA A 121 5.73 -0.99 10.52
N VAL A 122 7.06 -0.99 10.32
CA VAL A 122 8.02 -1.87 10.99
C VAL A 122 9.09 -1.08 11.71
#